data_AF-A0AA37BGP1-F1
#
_entry.id   AF-A0AA37BGP1-F1
#
_cell.length_a   1.000
_cell.length_b   1.000
_cell.length_c   1.000
_cell.angle_alpha   90.00
_cell.angle_beta   90.00
_cell.angle_gamma   90.00
#
_symmetry.space_group_name_H-M   'P 1'
#
loop_
_entity.id
_entity.type
_entity.pdbx_description
1 polymer ?
#
loop_
_entity_poly.entity_id
_entity_poly.type
_entity_poly.pdbx_seq_one_letter_code
_entity_poly.pdbx_strand_id
1 'polypeptide(L)'
;MPAPDVAALLADLERSDPDCAEDARGAIEWLSGGEPLETITELAVCEFLWYTLPTKVSGDRPATARALGRLLRLGGLERYAALCSSPVTAQILRTYARAGEDAGIAAYQAALDARGVLPPDVPELRWSSIMGPEELGAHGACSAALELAIVSGELAPGSTRDRKALTRRWLTTPRAELGGDNWLHRVQGERLNRWVLGRGEAWRELAQPFEVRLHAPIPAPAGEHLAALRWLLRRGGEPGGVPLVPDPPTAEDVKGPADAKGPADTKGPADTKGPEGPEGPGAPVAVPAVLAAPSGKPGRWGGDELAAAGEAAQRMGALDRDGRALVTTAVGRRLLGDAELLWEAATTALLSPVSHEHDLGVSAREVALMLLADGLPADRESVASVIGCEEERRSEIDASLAGLIRLLDAFGLRAGGELTSAGRAAALAALRGHALRPRRYVSMG
;
A
#
# COMPACT_ATOMS: atom_id res chain seq x y z
N MET A 1 -6.36 -20.57 -38.18
CA MET A 1 -5.06 -20.79 -38.84
C MET A 1 -4.11 -21.35 -37.78
N PRO A 2 -3.16 -22.24 -38.11
CA PRO A 2 -2.15 -22.66 -37.15
C PRO A 2 -1.35 -21.46 -36.65
N ALA A 3 -0.90 -21.49 -35.40
CA ALA A 3 -0.05 -20.46 -34.82
C ALA A 3 1.21 -20.27 -35.68
N PRO A 4 1.68 -19.03 -35.88
CA PRO A 4 2.90 -18.80 -36.63
C PRO A 4 4.12 -19.40 -35.90
N ASP A 5 4.86 -20.26 -36.60
CA ASP A 5 6.07 -20.91 -36.08
C ASP A 5 7.27 -19.94 -36.13
N VAL A 6 7.76 -19.54 -34.95
CA VAL A 6 8.88 -18.61 -34.80
C VAL A 6 10.13 -19.09 -35.53
N ALA A 7 10.43 -20.40 -35.51
CA ALA A 7 11.62 -20.94 -36.13
C ALA A 7 11.55 -20.79 -37.66
N ALA A 8 10.38 -21.07 -38.24
CA ALA A 8 10.13 -20.86 -39.66
C ALA A 8 10.24 -19.38 -40.04
N LEU A 9 9.63 -18.48 -39.26
CA LEU A 9 9.70 -17.03 -39.52
C LEU A 9 11.13 -16.48 -39.44
N LEU A 10 11.93 -16.97 -38.50
CA LEU A 10 13.35 -16.59 -38.38
C LEU A 10 14.17 -17.09 -39.57
N ALA A 11 13.95 -18.34 -40.02
CA ALA A 11 14.61 -18.87 -41.21
C ALA A 11 14.24 -18.08 -42.48
N ASP A 12 12.99 -17.64 -42.59
CA ASP A 12 12.52 -16.76 -43.66
C ASP A 12 13.21 -15.40 -43.63
N LEU A 13 13.34 -14.81 -42.43
CA LEU A 13 14.03 -13.54 -42.24
C LEU A 13 15.52 -13.66 -42.55
N GLU A 14 16.19 -14.71 -42.07
CA GLU A 14 17.62 -14.99 -42.27
C GLU A 14 17.98 -15.15 -43.75
N ARG A 15 17.09 -15.77 -44.55
CA ARG A 15 17.24 -15.85 -46.01
C ARG A 15 17.21 -14.48 -46.70
N SER A 16 16.52 -13.49 -46.13
CA SER A 16 16.34 -12.17 -46.72
C SER A 16 17.31 -11.11 -46.18
N ASP A 17 17.65 -11.17 -44.89
CA ASP A 17 18.39 -10.17 -44.14
C ASP A 17 19.01 -10.82 -42.87
N PRO A 18 20.22 -11.40 -42.97
CA PRO A 18 20.84 -12.17 -41.89
C PRO A 18 21.07 -11.36 -40.60
N ASP A 19 21.55 -10.12 -40.72
CA ASP A 19 21.82 -9.25 -39.57
C ASP A 19 20.52 -8.92 -38.82
N CYS A 20 19.43 -8.68 -39.57
CA CYS A 20 18.11 -8.48 -39.00
C CYS A 20 17.57 -9.73 -38.30
N ALA A 21 17.94 -10.94 -38.75
CA ALA A 21 17.47 -12.19 -38.15
C ALA A 21 18.08 -12.44 -36.77
N GLU A 22 19.37 -12.13 -36.59
CA GLU A 22 20.04 -12.22 -35.27
C GLU A 22 19.39 -11.27 -34.25
N ASP A 23 19.21 -10.00 -34.62
CA ASP A 23 18.54 -9.01 -33.77
C ASP A 23 17.10 -9.42 -33.41
N ALA A 24 16.35 -9.95 -34.38
CA ALA A 24 14.98 -10.43 -34.16
C ALA A 24 14.93 -11.66 -33.25
N ARG A 25 15.91 -12.56 -33.35
CA ARG A 25 16.01 -13.78 -32.54
C ARG A 25 16.18 -13.44 -31.06
N GLY A 26 17.15 -12.57 -30.74
CA GLY A 26 17.35 -12.11 -29.37
C GLY A 26 16.12 -11.37 -28.82
N ALA A 27 15.51 -10.51 -29.63
CA ALA A 27 14.32 -9.76 -29.22
C ALA A 27 13.11 -10.67 -28.94
N ILE A 28 12.85 -11.67 -29.79
CA ILE A 28 11.69 -12.54 -29.62
C ILE A 28 11.86 -13.51 -28.46
N GLU A 29 13.08 -14.00 -28.22
CA GLU A 29 13.40 -14.83 -27.06
C GLU A 29 13.10 -14.09 -25.74
N TRP A 30 13.50 -12.82 -25.64
CA TRP A 30 13.15 -11.96 -24.51
C TRP A 30 11.65 -11.74 -24.36
N LEU A 31 10.94 -11.54 -25.48
CA LEU A 31 9.52 -11.17 -25.47
C LEU A 31 8.61 -12.36 -25.13
N SER A 32 8.87 -13.54 -25.69
CA SER A 32 7.98 -14.70 -25.52
C SER A 32 8.49 -15.72 -24.51
N GLY A 33 9.77 -15.71 -24.15
CA GLY A 33 10.35 -16.75 -23.29
C GLY A 33 10.22 -18.16 -23.87
N GLY A 34 10.08 -18.27 -25.20
CA GLY A 34 9.84 -19.55 -25.90
C GLY A 34 8.35 -19.90 -26.08
N GLU A 35 7.43 -19.12 -25.53
CA GLU A 35 5.99 -19.32 -25.74
C GLU A 35 5.56 -18.98 -27.19
N PRO A 36 4.45 -19.57 -27.68
CA PRO A 36 3.90 -19.28 -28.99
C PRO A 36 3.56 -17.80 -29.18
N LEU A 37 3.72 -17.28 -30.39
CA LEU A 37 3.45 -15.85 -30.70
C LEU A 37 1.99 -15.42 -30.44
N GLU A 38 1.04 -16.36 -30.46
CA GLU A 38 -0.36 -16.09 -30.16
C GLU A 38 -0.62 -15.70 -28.70
N THR A 39 0.34 -15.95 -27.81
CA THR A 39 0.27 -15.57 -26.39
C THR A 39 0.75 -14.14 -26.13
N ILE A 40 1.37 -13.49 -27.12
CA ILE A 40 1.93 -12.14 -26.98
C ILE A 40 0.81 -11.11 -26.85
N THR A 41 0.97 -10.21 -25.90
CA THR A 41 0.08 -9.08 -25.62
C THR A 41 0.74 -7.75 -25.97
N GLU A 42 -0.05 -6.70 -26.15
CA GLU A 42 0.46 -5.34 -26.32
C GLU A 42 1.30 -4.90 -25.11
N LEU A 43 0.90 -5.27 -23.89
CA LEU A 43 1.67 -4.98 -22.69
C LEU A 43 3.08 -5.56 -22.77
N ALA A 44 3.22 -6.84 -23.11
CA ALA A 44 4.52 -7.50 -23.24
C ALA A 44 5.39 -6.83 -24.32
N VAL A 45 4.81 -6.48 -25.47
CA VAL A 45 5.53 -5.79 -26.55
C VAL A 45 5.99 -4.40 -26.11
N CYS A 46 5.14 -3.65 -25.43
CA CYS A 46 5.48 -2.34 -24.89
C CYS A 46 6.55 -2.42 -23.80
N GLU A 47 6.43 -3.34 -22.84
CA GLU A 47 7.44 -3.58 -21.80
C GLU A 47 8.80 -3.94 -22.41
N PHE A 48 8.81 -4.83 -23.41
CA PHE A 48 10.05 -5.14 -24.11
C PHE A 48 10.62 -3.91 -24.82
N LEU A 49 9.85 -3.25 -25.68
CA LEU A 49 10.35 -2.15 -26.52
C LEU A 49 10.76 -0.91 -25.70
N TRP A 50 10.02 -0.60 -24.64
CA TRP A 50 10.11 0.68 -23.94
C TRP A 50 10.85 0.60 -22.61
N TYR A 51 11.03 -0.60 -22.03
CA TYR A 51 11.79 -0.80 -20.80
C TYR A 51 12.95 -1.79 -20.96
N THR A 52 12.70 -3.04 -21.36
CA THR A 52 13.73 -4.08 -21.41
C THR A 52 14.81 -3.79 -22.45
N LEU A 53 14.41 -3.44 -23.67
CA LEU A 53 15.31 -3.12 -24.77
C LEU A 53 16.28 -1.98 -24.43
N PRO A 54 15.84 -0.81 -23.92
CA PRO A 54 16.77 0.25 -23.58
C PRO A 54 17.65 -0.03 -22.34
N THR A 55 17.17 -0.81 -21.37
CA THR A 55 17.85 -0.98 -20.07
C THR A 55 18.68 -2.27 -19.94
N LYS A 56 18.31 -3.34 -20.63
CA LYS A 56 18.91 -4.68 -20.49
C LYS A 56 19.59 -5.18 -21.76
N VAL A 57 19.17 -4.72 -22.92
CA VAL A 57 19.70 -5.18 -24.22
C VAL A 57 20.75 -4.20 -24.72
N SER A 58 21.92 -4.75 -25.05
CA SER A 58 23.04 -4.03 -25.65
C SER A 58 22.88 -3.92 -27.17
N GLY A 59 23.53 -2.92 -27.79
CA GLY A 59 23.55 -2.76 -29.26
C GLY A 59 22.66 -1.63 -29.78
N ASP A 60 22.35 -1.67 -31.08
CA ASP A 60 21.51 -0.68 -31.76
C ASP A 60 20.03 -0.95 -31.47
N ARG A 61 19.52 -0.36 -30.38
CA ARG A 61 18.13 -0.52 -29.94
C ARG A 61 17.10 -0.18 -31.04
N PRO A 62 17.23 0.93 -31.80
CA PRO A 62 16.39 1.16 -32.98
C PRO A 62 16.46 0.08 -34.06
N ALA A 63 17.62 -0.54 -34.31
CA ALA A 63 17.71 -1.68 -35.24
C ALA A 63 16.99 -2.91 -34.70
N THR A 64 17.23 -3.28 -33.44
CA THR A 64 16.56 -4.40 -32.78
C THR A 64 15.03 -4.24 -32.77
N ALA A 65 14.52 -3.05 -32.45
CA ALA A 65 13.08 -2.78 -32.51
C ALA A 65 12.53 -2.99 -33.93
N ARG A 66 13.21 -2.48 -34.98
CA ARG A 66 12.80 -2.68 -36.37
C ARG A 66 12.84 -4.15 -36.78
N ALA A 67 13.85 -4.90 -36.34
CA ALA A 67 14.01 -6.31 -36.61
C ALA A 67 12.86 -7.13 -36.01
N LEU A 68 12.53 -6.90 -34.74
CA LEU A 68 11.34 -7.49 -34.10
C LEU A 68 10.06 -7.15 -34.87
N GLY A 69 9.90 -5.88 -35.28
CA GLY A 69 8.73 -5.45 -36.04
C GLY A 69 8.58 -6.16 -37.40
N ARG A 70 9.69 -6.50 -38.07
CA ARG A 70 9.67 -7.29 -39.31
C ARG A 70 9.24 -8.73 -39.03
N LEU A 71 9.80 -9.38 -38.00
CA LEU A 71 9.42 -10.73 -37.60
C LEU A 71 7.92 -10.83 -37.28
N LEU A 72 7.41 -9.91 -36.46
CA LEU A 72 6.00 -9.86 -36.09
C LEU A 72 5.10 -9.65 -37.32
N ARG A 73 5.52 -8.84 -38.29
CA ARG A 73 4.78 -8.66 -39.54
C ARG A 73 4.76 -9.93 -40.40
N LEU A 74 5.86 -10.67 -40.47
CA LEU A 74 5.88 -11.98 -41.15
C LEU A 74 4.93 -12.98 -40.49
N GLY A 75 4.79 -12.90 -39.16
CA GLY A 75 3.83 -13.69 -38.39
C GLY A 75 2.37 -13.21 -38.44
N GLY A 76 2.04 -12.16 -39.21
CA GLY A 76 0.67 -11.63 -39.28
C GLY A 76 0.22 -10.90 -38.00
N LEU A 77 1.16 -10.29 -37.28
CA LEU A 77 0.93 -9.52 -36.05
C LEU A 77 1.15 -8.03 -36.30
N GLU A 78 0.43 -7.46 -37.27
CA GLU A 78 0.63 -6.10 -37.78
C GLU A 78 0.46 -5.03 -36.70
N ARG A 79 -0.48 -5.24 -35.75
CA ARG A 79 -0.69 -4.31 -34.63
C ARG A 79 0.57 -4.19 -33.76
N TYR A 80 1.19 -5.31 -33.43
CA TYR A 80 2.40 -5.33 -32.62
C TYR A 80 3.62 -4.86 -33.41
N ALA A 81 3.73 -5.26 -34.68
CA ALA A 81 4.76 -4.75 -35.59
C ALA A 81 4.70 -3.21 -35.74
N ALA A 82 3.51 -2.61 -35.73
CA ALA A 82 3.33 -1.17 -35.80
C ALA A 82 3.90 -0.45 -34.56
N LEU A 83 3.83 -1.06 -33.36
CA LEU A 83 4.44 -0.52 -32.14
C LEU A 83 5.95 -0.41 -32.28
N CYS A 84 6.60 -1.45 -32.83
CA CYS A 84 8.04 -1.49 -33.06
C CYS A 84 8.55 -0.32 -33.92
N SER A 85 7.78 0.09 -34.92
CA SER A 85 8.11 1.21 -35.81
C SER A 85 7.45 2.54 -35.44
N SER A 86 6.77 2.61 -34.29
CA SER A 86 5.97 3.79 -33.94
C SER A 86 6.85 5.01 -33.60
N PRO A 87 6.36 6.24 -33.85
CA PRO A 87 7.04 7.46 -33.39
C PRO A 87 7.25 7.49 -31.88
N VAL A 88 6.33 6.89 -31.11
CA VAL A 88 6.40 6.77 -29.65
C VAL A 88 7.60 5.92 -29.23
N THR A 89 7.76 4.73 -29.80
CA THR A 89 8.92 3.86 -29.54
C THR A 89 10.23 4.58 -29.87
N ALA A 90 10.31 5.21 -31.04
CA ALA A 90 11.50 5.94 -31.43
C ALA A 90 11.79 7.12 -30.47
N GLN A 91 10.75 7.78 -29.96
CA GLN A 91 10.90 8.87 -28.99
C GLN A 91 11.40 8.36 -27.64
N ILE A 92 10.82 7.29 -27.10
CA ILE A 92 11.24 6.72 -25.80
C ILE A 92 12.70 6.26 -25.87
N LEU A 93 13.09 5.51 -26.90
CA LEU A 93 14.48 5.07 -27.07
C LEU A 93 15.46 6.26 -27.19
N ARG A 94 15.06 7.35 -27.85
CA ARG A 94 15.85 8.60 -27.87
C ARG A 94 15.91 9.28 -26.52
N THR A 95 14.83 9.26 -25.73
CA THR A 95 14.82 9.83 -24.38
C THR A 95 15.82 9.11 -23.49
N TYR A 96 15.83 7.76 -23.49
CA TYR A 96 16.86 6.98 -22.79
C TYR A 96 18.28 7.38 -23.21
N ALA A 97 18.52 7.50 -24.52
CA ALA A 97 19.84 7.83 -25.05
C ALA A 97 20.32 9.26 -24.75
N ARG A 98 19.41 10.22 -24.57
CA ARG A 98 19.75 11.66 -24.46
C ARG A 98 19.57 12.23 -23.06
N ALA A 99 18.54 11.78 -22.34
CA ALA A 99 18.12 12.33 -21.06
C ALA A 99 18.32 11.35 -19.89
N GLY A 100 18.80 10.14 -20.16
CA GLY A 100 19.09 9.13 -19.15
C GLY A 100 17.90 8.23 -18.81
N GLU A 101 18.17 7.29 -17.90
CA GLU A 101 17.27 6.20 -17.53
C GLU A 101 15.97 6.71 -16.88
N ASP A 102 16.05 7.63 -15.92
CA ASP A 102 14.88 8.15 -15.21
C ASP A 102 13.88 8.83 -16.14
N ALA A 103 14.38 9.68 -17.05
CA ALA A 103 13.55 10.33 -18.06
C ALA A 103 12.96 9.33 -19.06
N GLY A 104 13.72 8.27 -19.39
CA GLY A 104 13.26 7.16 -20.20
C GLY A 104 12.12 6.38 -19.54
N ILE A 105 12.27 6.02 -18.27
CA ILE A 105 11.27 5.31 -17.46
C ILE A 105 9.99 6.15 -17.35
N ALA A 106 10.10 7.46 -17.09
CA ALA A 106 8.95 8.35 -17.04
C ALA A 106 8.22 8.44 -18.39
N ALA A 107 8.96 8.54 -19.51
CA ALA A 107 8.37 8.54 -20.85
C ALA A 107 7.69 7.22 -21.20
N TYR A 108 8.29 6.10 -20.80
CA TYR A 108 7.72 4.76 -20.91
C TYR A 108 6.40 4.65 -20.14
N GLN A 109 6.38 5.00 -18.85
CA GLN A 109 5.19 4.92 -18.00
C GLN A 109 4.04 5.76 -18.58
N ALA A 110 4.32 7.01 -18.97
CA ALA A 110 3.32 7.89 -19.58
C ALA A 110 2.77 7.33 -20.90
N ALA A 111 3.62 6.74 -21.74
CA ALA A 111 3.19 6.13 -22.99
C ALA A 111 2.34 4.88 -22.76
N LEU A 112 2.70 4.03 -21.80
CA LEU A 112 1.96 2.82 -21.48
C LEU A 112 0.59 3.13 -20.84
N ASP A 113 0.52 4.11 -19.96
CA ASP A 113 -0.75 4.60 -19.39
C ASP A 113 -1.72 5.06 -20.49
N ALA A 114 -1.21 5.76 -21.51
CA ALA A 114 -1.99 6.26 -22.64
C ALA A 114 -2.57 5.14 -23.53
N ARG A 115 -1.97 3.94 -23.51
CA ARG A 115 -2.50 2.76 -24.24
C ARG A 115 -3.77 2.20 -23.61
N GLY A 116 -3.97 2.45 -22.31
CA GLY A 116 -5.15 1.98 -21.58
C GLY A 116 -5.19 0.48 -21.26
N VAL A 117 -4.14 -0.26 -21.63
CA VAL A 117 -4.03 -1.71 -21.41
C VAL A 117 -3.62 -2.09 -19.99
N LEU A 118 -3.04 -1.16 -19.22
CA LEU A 118 -2.70 -1.42 -17.82
C LEU A 118 -3.96 -1.61 -16.96
N PRO A 119 -4.09 -2.72 -16.23
CA PRO A 119 -5.15 -2.91 -15.25
C PRO A 119 -5.13 -1.83 -14.16
N PRO A 120 -6.17 -0.97 -14.03
CA PRO A 120 -6.25 -0.05 -12.91
C PRO A 120 -6.52 -0.79 -11.59
N ASP A 121 -6.16 -0.16 -10.48
CA ASP A 121 -6.61 -0.59 -9.14
C ASP A 121 -8.15 -0.57 -9.06
N VAL A 122 -8.69 -1.57 -8.37
CA VAL A 122 -10.12 -1.72 -8.05
C VAL A 122 -10.31 -1.81 -6.53
N PRO A 123 -11.53 -1.58 -6.00
CA PRO A 123 -11.76 -1.64 -4.55
C PRO A 123 -11.29 -2.94 -3.89
N GLU A 124 -11.43 -4.08 -4.58
CA GLU A 124 -11.05 -5.41 -4.09
C GLU A 124 -9.54 -5.68 -4.12
N LEU A 125 -8.81 -4.99 -5.00
CA LEU A 125 -7.41 -5.28 -5.28
C LEU A 125 -6.67 -4.02 -5.73
N ARG A 126 -5.61 -3.70 -4.97
CA ARG A 126 -4.54 -2.81 -5.42
C ARG A 126 -3.36 -3.65 -5.87
N TRP A 127 -2.81 -3.33 -7.03
CA TRP A 127 -1.67 -4.04 -7.61
C TRP A 127 -0.38 -3.74 -6.83
N SER A 128 0.43 -4.78 -6.62
CA SER A 128 1.76 -4.70 -6.03
C SER A 128 2.75 -4.12 -7.06
N SER A 129 3.76 -3.38 -6.61
CA SER A 129 4.93 -3.09 -7.46
C SER A 129 5.86 -4.29 -7.60
N ILE A 130 5.72 -5.29 -6.71
CA ILE A 130 6.44 -6.57 -6.74
C ILE A 130 5.39 -7.69 -6.65
N MET A 131 4.97 -8.17 -7.80
CA MET A 131 3.94 -9.22 -7.93
C MET A 131 4.56 -10.60 -7.75
N GLY A 132 3.83 -11.52 -7.11
CA GLY A 132 4.13 -12.95 -7.22
C GLY A 132 3.54 -13.55 -8.50
N PRO A 133 3.81 -14.83 -8.79
CA PRO A 133 3.33 -15.49 -10.00
C PRO A 133 1.81 -15.40 -10.23
N GLU A 134 0.99 -15.56 -9.20
CA GLU A 134 -0.48 -15.48 -9.33
C GLU A 134 -0.93 -14.04 -9.61
N GLU A 135 -0.33 -13.07 -8.92
CA GLU A 135 -0.63 -11.66 -9.15
C GLU A 135 -0.18 -11.17 -10.53
N LEU A 136 1.01 -11.60 -10.98
CA LEU A 136 1.52 -11.32 -12.31
C LEU A 136 0.62 -11.95 -13.40
N GLY A 137 0.20 -13.20 -13.21
CA GLY A 137 -0.74 -13.88 -14.10
C GLY A 137 -2.08 -13.18 -14.20
N ALA A 138 -2.65 -12.77 -13.06
CA ALA A 138 -3.89 -11.99 -13.00
C ALA A 138 -3.76 -10.63 -13.70
N HIS A 139 -2.63 -9.94 -13.50
CA HIS A 139 -2.33 -8.66 -14.15
C HIS A 139 -2.25 -8.82 -15.67
N GLY A 140 -1.50 -9.81 -16.16
CA GLY A 140 -1.40 -10.14 -17.58
C GLY A 140 -2.75 -10.49 -18.20
N ALA A 141 -3.55 -11.32 -17.54
CA ALA A 141 -4.88 -11.70 -18.01
C ALA A 141 -5.84 -10.50 -18.08
N CYS A 142 -5.80 -9.60 -17.09
CA CYS A 142 -6.58 -8.36 -17.11
C CYS A 142 -6.11 -7.42 -18.22
N SER A 143 -4.80 -7.35 -18.48
CA SER A 143 -4.24 -6.52 -19.56
C SER A 143 -4.67 -7.01 -20.93
N ALA A 144 -4.55 -8.31 -21.20
CA ALA A 144 -4.99 -8.92 -22.46
C ALA A 144 -6.49 -8.69 -22.72
N ALA A 145 -7.30 -8.74 -21.67
CA ALA A 145 -8.71 -8.43 -21.74
C ALA A 145 -9.02 -6.97 -22.07
N LEU A 146 -8.31 -6.03 -21.43
CA LEU A 146 -8.44 -4.59 -21.71
C LEU A 146 -8.06 -4.30 -23.15
N GLU A 147 -6.96 -4.88 -23.61
CA GLU A 147 -6.50 -4.81 -24.98
C GLU A 147 -7.54 -5.31 -25.97
N LEU A 148 -8.11 -6.51 -25.75
CA LEU A 148 -9.15 -7.05 -26.62
C LEU A 148 -10.38 -6.14 -26.69
N ALA A 149 -10.83 -5.59 -25.56
CA ALA A 149 -11.96 -4.67 -25.50
C ALA A 149 -11.67 -3.34 -26.23
N ILE A 150 -10.43 -2.84 -26.16
CA ILE A 150 -10.01 -1.64 -26.89
C ILE A 150 -10.01 -1.90 -28.39
N VAL A 151 -9.45 -3.03 -28.81
CA VAL A 151 -9.29 -3.39 -30.23
C VAL A 151 -10.62 -3.67 -30.89
N SER A 152 -11.56 -4.29 -30.17
CA SER A 152 -12.93 -4.53 -30.64
C SER A 152 -13.80 -3.26 -30.65
N GLY A 153 -13.32 -2.15 -30.09
CA GLY A 153 -14.07 -0.90 -29.97
C GLY A 153 -15.12 -0.90 -28.84
N GLU A 154 -15.15 -1.94 -28.00
CA GLU A 154 -16.01 -2.03 -26.82
C GLU A 154 -15.56 -1.08 -25.69
N LEU A 155 -14.29 -0.70 -25.68
CA LEU A 155 -13.68 0.13 -24.65
C LEU A 155 -12.83 1.25 -25.25
N ALA A 156 -13.07 2.49 -24.81
CA ALA A 156 -12.13 3.58 -25.10
C ALA A 156 -10.93 3.52 -24.13
N PRO A 157 -9.66 3.63 -24.61
CA PRO A 157 -8.46 3.56 -23.76
C PRO A 157 -8.46 4.53 -22.57
N GLY A 158 -9.03 5.73 -22.78
CA GLY A 158 -9.13 6.78 -21.77
C GLY A 158 -10.28 6.62 -20.77
N SER A 159 -11.18 5.63 -20.94
CA SER A 159 -12.32 5.46 -20.03
C SER A 159 -11.91 4.73 -18.75
N THR A 160 -11.44 5.47 -17.74
CA THR A 160 -11.02 4.91 -16.44
C THR A 160 -12.16 4.12 -15.76
N ARG A 161 -13.40 4.59 -15.86
CA ARG A 161 -14.56 3.93 -15.24
C ARG A 161 -14.78 2.54 -15.86
N ASP A 162 -14.80 2.45 -17.18
CA ASP A 162 -15.11 1.19 -17.87
C ASP A 162 -13.94 0.21 -17.75
N ARG A 163 -12.70 0.72 -17.78
CA ARG A 163 -11.50 -0.08 -17.47
C ARG A 163 -11.58 -0.71 -16.09
N LYS A 164 -11.91 0.07 -15.05
CA LYS A 164 -12.10 -0.46 -13.68
C LYS A 164 -13.21 -1.50 -13.62
N ALA A 165 -14.32 -1.28 -14.32
CA ALA A 165 -15.43 -2.24 -14.37
C ALA A 165 -15.01 -3.56 -15.04
N LEU A 166 -14.26 -3.49 -16.16
CA LEU A 166 -13.74 -4.67 -16.86
C LEU A 166 -12.71 -5.43 -16.02
N THR A 167 -11.75 -4.73 -15.43
CA THR A 167 -10.74 -5.33 -14.54
C THR A 167 -11.40 -6.02 -13.35
N ARG A 168 -12.35 -5.35 -12.67
CA ARG A 168 -13.11 -5.95 -11.57
C ARG A 168 -13.82 -7.23 -12.02
N ARG A 169 -14.55 -7.18 -13.14
CA ARG A 169 -15.25 -8.35 -13.69
C ARG A 169 -14.28 -9.50 -13.95
N TRP A 170 -13.14 -9.23 -14.56
CA TRP A 170 -12.16 -10.28 -14.87
C TRP A 170 -11.46 -10.87 -13.66
N LEU A 171 -11.31 -10.09 -12.60
CA LEU A 171 -10.77 -10.55 -11.33
C LEU A 171 -11.76 -11.45 -10.57
N THR A 172 -13.05 -11.12 -10.59
CA THR A 172 -14.06 -11.79 -9.73
C THR A 172 -14.84 -12.90 -10.42
N THR A 173 -14.77 -13.02 -11.74
CA THR A 173 -15.53 -14.05 -12.48
C THR A 173 -14.85 -15.42 -12.34
N PRO A 174 -15.57 -16.47 -11.93
CA PRO A 174 -15.07 -17.86 -11.94
C PRO A 174 -14.60 -18.31 -13.32
N ARG A 175 -13.51 -19.06 -13.37
CA ARG A 175 -12.80 -19.45 -14.59
C ARG A 175 -12.52 -20.95 -14.61
N ALA A 176 -12.83 -21.60 -15.72
CA ALA A 176 -12.64 -23.05 -15.86
C ALA A 176 -11.16 -23.44 -15.86
N GLU A 177 -10.32 -22.62 -16.48
CA GLU A 177 -8.87 -22.76 -16.52
C GLU A 177 -8.21 -22.61 -15.14
N LEU A 178 -8.91 -22.01 -14.17
CA LEU A 178 -8.50 -21.91 -12.77
C LEU A 178 -9.23 -22.92 -11.87
N GLY A 179 -9.81 -23.99 -12.44
CA GLY A 179 -10.53 -25.00 -11.67
C GLY A 179 -11.85 -24.52 -11.05
N GLY A 180 -12.46 -23.47 -11.62
CA GLY A 180 -13.68 -22.83 -11.10
C GLY A 180 -13.42 -21.68 -10.11
N ASP A 181 -12.15 -21.39 -9.80
CA ASP A 181 -11.78 -20.22 -8.99
C ASP A 181 -11.74 -18.93 -9.83
N ASN A 182 -11.46 -17.79 -9.20
CA ASN A 182 -11.26 -16.51 -9.87
C ASN A 182 -9.87 -15.93 -9.56
N TRP A 183 -9.40 -14.99 -10.39
CA TRP A 183 -8.07 -14.39 -10.21
C TRP A 183 -7.93 -13.65 -8.88
N LEU A 184 -8.98 -13.00 -8.39
CA LEU A 184 -8.92 -12.29 -7.11
C LEU A 184 -8.56 -13.25 -5.96
N HIS A 185 -9.19 -14.42 -5.90
CA HIS A 185 -8.89 -15.44 -4.89
C HIS A 185 -7.48 -16.02 -5.05
N ARG A 186 -7.01 -16.24 -6.28
CA ARG A 186 -5.63 -16.68 -6.54
C ARG A 186 -4.61 -15.69 -5.99
N VAL A 187 -4.78 -14.39 -6.28
CA VAL A 187 -3.91 -13.33 -5.76
C VAL A 187 -3.99 -13.22 -4.24
N GLN A 188 -5.19 -13.27 -3.67
CA GLN A 188 -5.36 -13.21 -2.22
C GLN A 188 -4.75 -14.42 -1.51
N GLY A 189 -4.90 -15.62 -2.08
CA GLY A 189 -4.29 -16.85 -1.59
C GLY A 189 -2.77 -16.78 -1.62
N GLU A 190 -2.17 -16.31 -2.72
CA GLU A 190 -0.72 -16.11 -2.81
C GLU A 190 -0.21 -15.13 -1.76
N ARG A 191 -0.86 -13.96 -1.61
CA ARG A 191 -0.46 -12.94 -0.63
C ARG A 191 -0.55 -13.47 0.80
N LEU A 192 -1.62 -14.18 1.12
CA LEU A 192 -1.82 -14.78 2.43
C LEU A 192 -0.81 -15.89 2.73
N ASN A 193 -0.59 -16.80 1.79
CA ASN A 193 0.42 -17.86 1.91
C ASN A 193 1.82 -17.25 2.13
N ARG A 194 2.16 -16.20 1.38
CA ARG A 194 3.43 -15.49 1.56
C ARG A 194 3.53 -14.75 2.88
N TRP A 195 2.44 -14.19 3.40
CA TRP A 195 2.40 -13.59 4.74
C TRP A 195 2.67 -14.65 5.83
N VAL A 196 2.11 -15.85 5.72
CA VAL A 196 2.39 -16.98 6.62
C VAL A 196 3.84 -17.46 6.50
N LEU A 197 4.35 -17.63 5.28
CA LEU A 197 5.69 -18.18 5.04
C LEU A 197 6.83 -17.17 5.13
N GLY A 198 6.52 -15.87 5.15
CA GLY A 198 7.48 -14.79 4.93
C GLY A 198 8.43 -14.48 6.09
N ARG A 199 8.32 -15.17 7.22
CA ARG A 199 9.15 -14.97 8.42
C ARG A 199 9.63 -16.30 9.01
N GLY A 200 10.30 -16.24 10.16
CA GLY A 200 10.88 -17.39 10.85
C GLY A 200 9.87 -18.47 11.29
N GLU A 201 10.39 -19.58 11.80
CA GLU A 201 9.61 -20.76 12.19
C GLU A 201 8.50 -20.45 13.19
N ALA A 202 8.81 -19.73 14.27
CA ALA A 202 7.84 -19.37 15.31
C ALA A 202 6.67 -18.52 14.76
N TRP A 203 6.94 -17.61 13.81
CA TRP A 203 5.88 -16.89 13.12
C TRP A 203 5.00 -17.82 12.29
N ARG A 204 5.62 -18.72 11.52
CA ARG A 204 4.89 -19.65 10.66
C ARG A 204 3.96 -20.54 11.48
N GLU A 205 4.44 -21.07 12.60
CA GLU A 205 3.64 -21.90 13.51
C GLU A 205 2.41 -21.13 14.03
N LEU A 206 2.61 -19.86 14.44
CA LEU A 206 1.52 -19.01 14.92
C LEU A 206 0.53 -18.61 13.80
N ALA A 207 1.05 -18.29 12.61
CA ALA A 207 0.26 -17.74 11.51
C ALA A 207 -0.46 -18.81 10.67
N GLN A 208 0.02 -20.06 10.67
CA GLN A 208 -0.53 -21.14 9.84
C GLN A 208 -2.04 -21.37 10.06
N PRO A 209 -2.59 -21.41 11.30
CA PRO A 209 -4.03 -21.53 11.51
C PRO A 209 -4.85 -20.38 10.91
N PHE A 210 -4.23 -19.21 10.71
CA PHE A 210 -4.87 -18.03 10.16
C PHE A 210 -5.00 -18.06 8.63
N GLU A 211 -4.24 -18.90 7.92
CA GLU A 211 -4.35 -19.02 6.46
C GLU A 211 -5.79 -19.34 6.01
N VAL A 212 -6.45 -20.28 6.69
CA VAL A 212 -7.85 -20.63 6.37
C VAL A 212 -8.82 -19.56 6.88
N ARG A 213 -8.62 -19.07 8.10
CA ARG A 213 -9.51 -18.09 8.76
C ARG A 213 -9.55 -16.75 8.04
N LEU A 214 -8.42 -16.36 7.46
CA LEU A 214 -8.27 -15.09 6.76
C LEU A 214 -8.52 -15.24 5.26
N HIS A 215 -8.94 -16.40 4.74
CA HIS A 215 -9.16 -16.58 3.30
C HIS A 215 -10.40 -15.83 2.79
N ALA A 216 -11.48 -15.81 3.57
CA ALA A 216 -12.71 -15.10 3.26
C ALA A 216 -12.74 -13.68 3.90
N PRO A 217 -13.49 -12.72 3.32
CA PRO A 217 -13.75 -11.45 3.98
C PRO A 217 -14.36 -11.63 5.37
N ILE A 218 -13.92 -10.82 6.33
CA ILE A 218 -14.44 -10.81 7.70
C ILE A 218 -15.53 -9.74 7.79
N PRO A 219 -16.82 -10.10 7.85
CA PRO A 219 -17.90 -9.13 7.88
C PRO A 219 -17.91 -8.34 9.18
N ALA A 220 -18.44 -7.11 9.14
CA ALA A 220 -18.71 -6.37 10.36
C ALA A 220 -19.69 -7.15 11.26
N PRO A 221 -19.44 -7.24 12.58
CA PRO A 221 -20.34 -7.92 13.49
C PRO A 221 -21.68 -7.19 13.57
N ALA A 222 -22.77 -7.95 13.69
CA ALA A 222 -24.10 -7.39 13.90
C ALA A 222 -24.19 -6.64 15.24
N GLY A 223 -24.96 -5.54 15.27
CA GLY A 223 -25.17 -4.71 16.46
C GLY A 223 -24.24 -3.49 16.54
N GLU A 224 -24.44 -2.68 17.58
CA GLU A 224 -23.66 -1.45 17.77
C GLU A 224 -22.25 -1.75 18.32
N HIS A 225 -21.25 -1.46 17.50
CA HIS A 225 -19.82 -1.48 17.84
C HIS A 225 -19.20 -0.09 17.59
N LEU A 226 -17.97 0.12 18.07
CA LEU A 226 -17.24 1.39 17.92
C LEU A 226 -18.00 2.59 18.53
N ALA A 227 -18.70 2.35 19.64
CA ALA A 227 -19.63 3.32 20.21
C ALA A 227 -18.95 4.63 20.63
N ALA A 228 -17.74 4.56 21.20
CA ALA A 228 -16.95 5.74 21.56
C ALA A 228 -16.54 6.56 20.34
N LEU A 229 -16.06 5.89 19.28
CA LEU A 229 -15.69 6.51 18.02
C LEU A 229 -16.91 7.18 17.35
N ARG A 230 -18.05 6.48 17.25
CA ARG A 230 -19.30 7.04 16.71
C ARG A 230 -19.77 8.25 17.52
N TRP A 231 -19.64 8.19 18.85
CA TRP A 231 -20.00 9.30 19.72
C TRP A 231 -19.08 10.51 19.49
N LEU A 232 -17.76 10.32 19.39
CA LEU A 232 -16.81 11.40 19.09
C LEU A 232 -17.09 12.06 17.74
N LEU A 233 -17.36 11.26 16.70
CA LEU A 233 -17.68 11.79 15.37
C LEU A 233 -19.03 12.52 15.32
N ARG A 234 -20.01 12.14 16.15
CA ARG A 234 -21.26 12.92 16.28
C ARG A 234 -20.99 14.25 16.97
N ARG A 235 -20.28 14.22 18.10
CA ARG A 235 -19.96 15.41 18.89
C ARG A 235 -19.07 16.41 18.14
N GLY A 236 -18.10 15.93 17.38
CA GLY A 236 -17.28 16.79 16.53
C GLY A 236 -18.06 17.45 15.38
N GLY A 237 -19.25 16.94 15.04
CA GLY A 237 -20.16 17.54 14.06
C GLY A 237 -21.11 18.58 14.65
N GLU A 238 -21.19 18.70 15.98
CA GLU A 238 -22.00 19.70 16.68
C GLU A 238 -21.29 21.07 16.71
N PRO A 239 -22.04 22.19 16.84
CA PRO A 239 -21.44 23.51 17.00
C PRO A 239 -20.46 23.56 18.19
N GLY A 240 -19.21 23.95 17.93
CA GLY A 240 -18.15 24.03 18.95
C GLY A 240 -17.28 22.77 19.09
N GLY A 241 -17.63 21.66 18.42
CA GLY A 241 -16.82 20.43 18.38
C GLY A 241 -16.58 19.77 19.74
N VAL A 242 -15.58 18.88 19.80
CA VAL A 242 -15.14 18.24 21.05
C VAL A 242 -14.02 19.09 21.67
N PRO A 243 -14.20 19.69 22.86
CA PRO A 243 -13.17 20.54 23.45
C PRO A 243 -11.91 19.75 23.85
N LEU A 244 -10.75 20.36 23.63
CA LEU A 244 -9.44 19.91 24.09
C LEU A 244 -9.06 20.68 25.37
N VAL A 245 -8.54 20.00 26.40
CA VAL A 245 -7.88 20.70 27.51
C VAL A 245 -6.46 21.01 27.07
N PRO A 246 -5.91 22.19 27.42
CA PRO A 246 -4.45 22.33 27.47
C PRO A 246 -3.85 21.30 28.44
N ASP A 247 -2.64 20.80 28.15
CA ASP A 247 -1.91 19.97 29.12
C ASP A 247 -1.81 20.72 30.47
N PRO A 248 -1.88 20.01 31.61
CA PRO A 248 -1.43 20.61 32.86
C PRO A 248 0.02 21.06 32.68
N PRO A 249 0.39 22.27 33.12
CA PRO A 249 1.76 22.76 32.98
C PRO A 249 2.72 21.75 33.59
N THR A 250 3.80 21.42 32.87
CA THR A 250 4.86 20.57 33.42
C THR A 250 5.52 21.33 34.58
N ALA A 251 6.14 20.60 35.51
CA ALA A 251 6.76 21.21 36.70
C ALA A 251 7.85 22.26 36.37
N GLU A 252 8.30 22.35 35.12
CA GLU A 252 9.24 23.36 34.63
C GLU A 252 8.57 24.73 34.36
N ASP A 253 7.26 24.77 34.11
CA ASP A 253 6.52 26.01 33.81
C ASP A 253 6.15 26.81 35.07
N VAL A 254 6.38 26.26 36.27
CA VAL A 254 6.15 26.94 37.56
C VAL A 254 7.45 27.60 38.03
N LYS A 255 7.95 28.57 37.26
CA LYS A 255 8.91 29.55 37.78
C LYS A 255 8.33 30.96 37.62
N GLY A 256 7.57 31.36 38.64
CA GLY A 256 6.99 32.71 38.73
C GLY A 256 8.06 33.81 38.81
N PRO A 257 7.71 35.06 38.49
CA PRO A 257 8.65 36.16 38.36
C PRO A 257 9.01 36.72 39.74
N ALA A 258 10.31 36.96 39.97
CA ALA A 258 10.78 37.77 41.08
C ALA A 258 11.67 38.89 40.52
N ASP A 259 11.09 40.08 40.41
CA ASP A 259 11.80 41.35 40.24
C ASP A 259 12.30 41.84 41.61
N ALA A 260 13.58 42.20 41.69
CA ALA A 260 14.07 43.26 42.57
C ALA A 260 15.42 43.83 42.06
N LYS A 261 15.40 45.10 41.62
CA LYS A 261 16.53 46.03 41.40
C LYS A 261 17.58 45.93 42.52
N GLY A 262 18.89 45.78 42.28
CA GLY A 262 19.91 46.71 41.72
C GLY A 262 21.05 46.90 42.76
N PRO A 263 22.19 47.60 42.55
CA PRO A 263 22.87 48.10 41.32
C PRO A 263 24.41 47.76 41.19
N ALA A 264 24.97 48.02 39.99
CA ALA A 264 26.33 48.51 39.57
C ALA A 264 27.61 48.24 40.44
N ASP A 265 28.85 47.98 39.99
CA ASP A 265 29.64 48.24 38.76
C ASP A 265 30.96 47.40 38.77
N THR A 266 31.59 47.21 37.59
CA THR A 266 33.04 47.41 37.24
C THR A 266 33.74 46.35 36.34
N LYS A 267 34.15 46.82 35.14
CA LYS A 267 35.38 46.58 34.33
C LYS A 267 35.80 45.18 33.80
N GLY A 268 35.98 45.09 32.45
CA GLY A 268 36.43 43.94 31.62
C GLY A 268 37.97 43.74 31.51
N PRO A 269 38.60 43.31 30.37
CA PRO A 269 38.09 42.93 29.03
C PRO A 269 38.71 41.66 28.35
N ALA A 270 38.29 41.39 27.08
CA ALA A 270 38.93 40.63 25.97
C ALA A 270 38.95 39.06 26.04
N ASP A 271 38.84 38.22 24.99
CA ASP A 271 38.85 38.35 23.51
C ASP A 271 38.25 37.08 22.80
N THR A 272 37.63 37.30 21.64
CA THR A 272 37.49 36.50 20.39
C THR A 272 37.30 34.95 20.34
N LYS A 273 36.17 34.50 19.75
CA LYS A 273 36.08 33.61 18.56
C LYS A 273 34.61 33.47 18.08
N GLY A 274 34.31 33.67 16.79
CA GLY A 274 33.02 33.31 16.16
C GLY A 274 33.19 32.13 15.20
N PRO A 275 32.28 31.90 14.22
CA PRO A 275 30.82 31.87 14.29
C PRO A 275 30.27 30.43 14.03
N GLU A 276 29.14 30.05 14.60
CA GLU A 276 28.36 28.88 14.13
C GLU A 276 27.02 29.37 13.58
N GLY A 277 26.69 28.86 12.38
CA GLY A 277 25.55 29.26 11.56
C GLY A 277 24.20 28.78 12.11
N PRO A 278 23.10 29.20 11.49
CA PRO A 278 21.77 29.09 12.07
C PRO A 278 21.26 27.65 12.02
N GLU A 279 20.92 27.11 13.19
CA GLU A 279 19.97 26.01 13.32
C GLU A 279 18.68 26.39 12.58
N GLY A 280 18.30 25.54 11.62
CA GLY A 280 17.03 25.64 10.92
C GLY A 280 15.86 25.47 11.89
N PRO A 281 14.66 26.01 11.57
CA PRO A 281 13.53 25.98 12.47
C PRO A 281 13.08 24.52 12.65
N GLY A 282 13.31 23.98 13.84
CA GLY A 282 12.69 22.75 14.29
C GLY A 282 11.18 22.89 14.17
N ALA A 283 10.57 22.07 13.31
CA ALA A 283 9.13 21.91 13.29
C ALA A 283 8.67 21.50 14.70
N PRO A 284 7.63 22.12 15.27
CA PRO A 284 7.16 21.75 16.59
C PRO A 284 6.67 20.30 16.56
N VAL A 285 7.29 19.47 17.39
CA VAL A 285 6.77 18.14 17.73
C VAL A 285 5.37 18.36 18.31
N ALA A 286 4.34 17.95 17.58
CA ALA A 286 2.96 18.04 18.04
C ALA A 286 2.74 17.01 19.17
N VAL A 287 2.83 17.49 20.41
CA VAL A 287 2.45 16.72 21.60
C VAL A 287 0.91 16.52 21.58
N PRO A 288 0.39 15.31 21.83
CA PRO A 288 -1.04 15.04 21.73
C PRO A 288 -1.82 15.80 22.83
N ALA A 289 -2.75 16.66 22.41
CA ALA A 289 -3.62 17.39 23.34
C ALA A 289 -4.69 16.47 23.93
N VAL A 290 -4.81 16.45 25.25
CA VAL A 290 -5.78 15.62 25.98
C VAL A 290 -7.21 16.15 25.77
N LEU A 291 -8.13 15.26 25.41
CA LEU A 291 -9.55 15.60 25.30
C LEU A 291 -10.10 16.05 26.67
N ALA A 292 -10.79 17.19 26.69
CA ALA A 292 -11.52 17.61 27.88
C ALA A 292 -12.61 16.60 28.16
N ALA A 293 -12.72 16.17 29.43
CA ALA A 293 -13.85 15.36 29.89
C ALA A 293 -15.13 16.11 29.50
N PRO A 294 -15.84 15.62 28.46
CA PRO A 294 -16.85 16.45 27.82
C PRO A 294 -18.06 16.53 28.74
N SER A 295 -18.63 17.71 28.91
CA SER A 295 -19.89 17.89 29.63
C SER A 295 -20.97 17.03 28.96
N GLY A 296 -21.52 16.05 29.69
CA GLY A 296 -22.46 15.05 29.15
C GLY A 296 -21.81 13.77 28.59
N LYS A 297 -20.58 13.44 29.00
CA LYS A 297 -20.00 12.12 28.76
C LYS A 297 -20.92 11.03 29.34
N PRO A 298 -21.35 10.02 28.58
CA PRO A 298 -21.95 8.84 29.21
C PRO A 298 -20.88 8.24 30.13
N GLY A 299 -21.22 7.94 31.39
CA GLY A 299 -20.30 7.39 32.40
C GLY A 299 -19.68 6.02 32.08
N ARG A 300 -19.79 5.57 30.83
CA ARG A 300 -19.34 4.29 30.31
C ARG A 300 -17.87 4.28 29.86
N TRP A 301 -17.28 5.44 29.52
CA TRP A 301 -15.90 5.48 28.97
C TRP A 301 -14.90 6.19 29.90
N GLY A 302 -13.66 5.71 29.92
CA GLY A 302 -12.51 6.35 30.58
C GLY A 302 -12.00 7.60 29.82
N GLY A 303 -11.23 8.47 30.47
CA GLY A 303 -10.59 9.62 29.80
C GLY A 303 -9.63 9.16 28.70
N ASP A 304 -8.81 8.18 29.03
CA ASP A 304 -7.81 7.58 28.15
C ASP A 304 -8.42 6.87 26.93
N GLU A 305 -9.56 6.20 27.13
CA GLU A 305 -10.30 5.56 26.03
C GLU A 305 -10.80 6.57 25.00
N LEU A 306 -11.32 7.72 25.45
CA LEU A 306 -11.73 8.78 24.53
C LEU A 306 -10.53 9.40 23.82
N ALA A 307 -9.42 9.62 24.53
CA ALA A 307 -8.19 10.16 23.94
C ALA A 307 -7.68 9.25 22.83
N ALA A 308 -7.56 7.94 23.09
CA ALA A 308 -7.14 6.95 22.11
C ALA A 308 -8.09 6.86 20.91
N ALA A 309 -9.41 6.91 21.13
CA ALA A 309 -10.39 6.97 20.03
C ALA A 309 -10.28 8.27 19.21
N GLY A 310 -9.98 9.40 19.87
CA GLY A 310 -9.75 10.69 19.22
C GLY A 310 -8.50 10.69 18.36
N GLU A 311 -7.38 10.19 18.87
CA GLU A 311 -6.13 10.02 18.13
C GLU A 311 -6.32 9.11 16.92
N ALA A 312 -7.02 7.98 17.09
CA ALA A 312 -7.35 7.09 15.99
C ALA A 312 -8.22 7.80 14.94
N ALA A 313 -9.24 8.55 15.38
CA ALA A 313 -10.11 9.30 14.47
C ALA A 313 -9.35 10.39 13.69
N GLN A 314 -8.38 11.05 14.29
CA GLN A 314 -7.50 11.99 13.59
C GLN A 314 -6.60 11.27 12.58
N ARG A 315 -6.01 10.12 12.93
CA ARG A 315 -5.22 9.31 11.98
C ARG A 315 -6.04 8.82 10.79
N MET A 316 -7.33 8.53 11.00
CA MET A 316 -8.27 8.20 9.93
C MET A 316 -8.70 9.44 9.11
N GLY A 317 -8.26 10.65 9.47
CA GLY A 317 -8.71 11.92 8.88
C GLY A 317 -10.18 12.24 9.17
N ALA A 318 -10.79 11.53 10.13
CA ALA A 318 -12.21 11.63 10.47
C ALA A 318 -12.50 12.81 11.41
N LEU A 319 -11.53 13.13 12.27
CA LEU A 319 -11.50 14.36 13.07
C LEU A 319 -10.30 15.20 12.67
N ASP A 320 -10.45 16.51 12.78
CA ASP A 320 -9.37 17.47 12.63
C ASP A 320 -9.42 18.49 13.77
N ARG A 321 -8.31 19.18 14.02
CA ARG A 321 -8.22 20.19 15.06
C ARG A 321 -8.60 21.55 14.50
N ASP A 322 -9.64 22.16 15.09
CA ASP A 322 -10.02 23.55 14.86
C ASP A 322 -9.82 24.34 16.17
N GLY A 323 -8.67 25.00 16.26
CA GLY A 323 -8.24 25.73 17.46
C GLY A 323 -8.13 24.84 18.71
N ARG A 324 -9.07 24.99 19.63
CA ARG A 324 -9.16 24.23 20.91
C ARG A 324 -10.23 23.14 20.88
N ALA A 325 -10.73 22.78 19.71
CA ALA A 325 -11.71 21.71 19.55
C ALA A 325 -11.31 20.72 18.45
N LEU A 326 -11.84 19.51 18.53
CA LEU A 326 -11.86 18.56 17.42
C LEU A 326 -13.19 18.66 16.69
N VAL A 327 -13.11 18.80 15.37
CA VAL A 327 -14.26 18.91 14.47
C VAL A 327 -14.30 17.74 13.51
N THR A 328 -15.50 17.30 13.16
CA THR A 328 -15.70 16.19 12.23
C THR A 328 -15.54 16.65 10.79
N THR A 329 -14.65 15.98 10.07
CA THR A 329 -14.32 16.30 8.68
C THR A 329 -15.39 15.75 7.72
N ALA A 330 -15.25 16.03 6.42
CA ALA A 330 -16.07 15.38 5.40
C ALA A 330 -15.89 13.85 5.39
N VAL A 331 -14.66 13.38 5.66
CA VAL A 331 -14.35 11.95 5.82
C VAL A 331 -15.07 11.39 7.03
N GLY A 332 -15.00 12.07 8.17
CA GLY A 332 -15.68 11.63 9.40
C GLY A 332 -17.19 11.54 9.24
N ARG A 333 -17.82 12.50 8.55
CA ARG A 333 -19.26 12.45 8.23
C ARG A 333 -19.60 11.27 7.33
N ARG A 334 -18.77 10.98 6.34
CA ARG A 334 -18.96 9.82 5.44
C ARG A 334 -18.87 8.50 6.22
N LEU A 335 -17.84 8.35 7.07
CA LEU A 335 -17.69 7.18 7.93
C LEU A 335 -18.89 7.01 8.87
N LEU A 336 -19.38 8.10 9.45
CA LEU A 336 -20.54 8.04 10.35
C LEU A 336 -21.82 7.57 9.64
N GLY A 337 -21.96 7.87 8.35
CA GLY A 337 -23.09 7.47 7.50
C GLY A 337 -22.99 6.06 6.91
N ASP A 338 -21.84 5.40 7.00
CA ASP A 338 -21.59 4.08 6.40
C ASP A 338 -20.90 3.16 7.42
N ALA A 339 -21.67 2.24 7.99
CA ALA A 339 -21.21 1.37 9.06
C ALA A 339 -20.09 0.41 8.63
N GLU A 340 -20.13 -0.09 7.39
CA GLU A 340 -19.10 -0.97 6.85
C GLU A 340 -17.80 -0.19 6.62
N LEU A 341 -17.90 1.02 6.06
CA LEU A 341 -16.72 1.87 5.85
C LEU A 341 -16.08 2.28 7.19
N LEU A 342 -16.88 2.58 8.21
CA LEU A 342 -16.37 2.86 9.56
C LEU A 342 -15.68 1.65 10.17
N TRP A 343 -16.23 0.46 9.98
CA TRP A 343 -15.64 -0.79 10.43
C TRP A 343 -14.29 -1.07 9.75
N GLU A 344 -14.23 -0.93 8.43
CA GLU A 344 -13.00 -1.08 7.64
C GLU A 344 -11.92 -0.10 8.10
N ALA A 345 -12.27 1.18 8.29
CA ALA A 345 -11.34 2.19 8.77
C ALA A 345 -10.82 1.90 10.19
N ALA A 346 -11.72 1.52 11.11
CA ALA A 346 -11.35 1.22 12.49
C ALA A 346 -10.47 -0.04 12.62
N THR A 347 -10.78 -1.09 11.88
CA THR A 347 -9.96 -2.32 11.88
C THR A 347 -8.60 -2.08 11.24
N THR A 348 -8.53 -1.28 10.16
CA THR A 348 -7.26 -0.85 9.55
C THR A 348 -6.39 -0.06 10.53
N ALA A 349 -6.99 0.76 11.40
CA ALA A 349 -6.27 1.55 12.40
C ALA A 349 -5.53 0.70 13.45
N LEU A 350 -5.93 -0.58 13.66
CA LEU A 350 -5.28 -1.49 14.61
C LEU A 350 -3.83 -1.83 14.22
N LEU A 351 -3.56 -1.95 12.92
CA LEU A 351 -2.23 -2.25 12.36
C LEU A 351 -1.62 -1.09 11.57
N SER A 352 -2.25 0.09 11.59
CA SER A 352 -1.67 1.29 10.98
C SER A 352 -0.45 1.75 11.78
N PRO A 353 0.70 2.04 11.14
CA PRO A 353 1.86 2.57 11.84
C PRO A 353 1.51 3.92 12.49
N VAL A 354 2.02 4.13 13.70
CA VAL A 354 2.08 5.44 14.35
C VAL A 354 3.27 6.21 13.73
N SER A 355 3.21 7.55 13.68
CA SER A 355 4.33 8.34 13.12
C SER A 355 5.66 7.93 13.73
N HIS A 356 6.67 7.70 12.89
CA HIS A 356 8.02 7.23 13.24
C HIS A 356 8.15 5.79 13.75
N GLU A 357 7.09 4.97 13.65
CA GLU A 357 7.15 3.55 14.02
C GLU A 357 7.88 2.71 12.97
N HIS A 358 8.85 1.91 13.41
CA HIS A 358 9.55 0.92 12.58
C HIS A 358 8.67 -0.33 12.32
N ASP A 359 9.00 -1.13 11.31
CA ASP A 359 8.31 -2.40 10.98
C ASP A 359 8.13 -3.36 12.18
N LEU A 360 8.96 -3.23 13.22
CA LEU A 360 8.88 -4.01 14.46
C LEU A 360 7.56 -3.79 15.21
N GLY A 361 7.09 -2.54 15.35
CA GLY A 361 5.88 -2.26 16.13
C GLY A 361 4.60 -2.75 15.47
N VAL A 362 4.54 -2.70 14.14
CA VAL A 362 3.47 -3.32 13.35
C VAL A 362 3.52 -4.85 13.53
N SER A 363 4.71 -5.45 13.44
CA SER A 363 4.91 -6.89 13.65
C SER A 363 4.49 -7.34 15.05
N ALA A 364 4.81 -6.55 16.09
CA ALA A 364 4.37 -6.78 17.47
C ALA A 364 2.85 -6.84 17.59
N ARG A 365 2.16 -5.91 16.92
CA ARG A 365 0.70 -5.87 16.93
C ARG A 365 0.07 -7.00 16.12
N GLU A 366 0.67 -7.43 15.02
CA GLU A 366 0.21 -8.62 14.28
C GLU A 366 0.24 -9.87 15.17
N VAL A 367 1.37 -10.12 15.84
CA VAL A 367 1.51 -11.26 16.76
C VAL A 367 0.52 -11.16 17.91
N ALA A 368 0.40 -9.98 18.52
CA ALA A 368 -0.55 -9.76 19.59
C ALA A 368 -2.00 -10.03 19.16
N LEU A 369 -2.41 -9.59 17.96
CA LEU A 369 -3.75 -9.85 17.44
C LEU A 369 -3.98 -11.35 17.17
N MET A 370 -2.97 -12.08 16.69
CA MET A 370 -3.06 -13.54 16.53
C MET A 370 -3.26 -14.24 17.89
N LEU A 371 -2.42 -13.93 18.88
CA LEU A 371 -2.51 -14.49 20.22
C LEU A 371 -3.89 -14.19 20.86
N LEU A 372 -4.30 -12.92 20.85
CA LEU A 372 -5.58 -12.49 21.42
C LEU A 372 -6.78 -13.10 20.70
N ALA A 373 -6.72 -13.29 19.38
CA ALA A 373 -7.80 -13.92 18.61
C ALA A 373 -8.03 -15.39 19.02
N ASP A 374 -6.99 -16.06 19.51
CA ASP A 374 -7.03 -17.43 20.02
C ASP A 374 -7.23 -17.52 21.54
N GLY A 375 -7.46 -16.38 22.20
CA GLY A 375 -7.66 -16.30 23.64
C GLY A 375 -6.38 -16.47 24.45
N LEU A 376 -5.22 -16.34 23.81
CA LEU A 376 -3.91 -16.37 24.46
C LEU A 376 -3.52 -14.97 24.94
N PRO A 377 -2.75 -14.85 26.04
CA PRO A 377 -2.19 -13.58 26.47
C PRO A 377 -1.20 -13.05 25.42
N ALA A 378 -1.24 -11.74 25.17
CA ALA A 378 -0.28 -11.06 24.32
C ALA A 378 0.66 -10.20 25.18
N ASP A 379 1.58 -10.86 25.89
CA ASP A 379 2.64 -10.21 26.65
C ASP A 379 3.93 -10.03 25.81
N ARG A 380 4.85 -9.24 26.36
CA ARG A 380 6.14 -8.90 25.73
C ARG A 380 6.94 -10.13 25.35
N GLU A 381 7.00 -11.14 26.21
CA GLU A 381 7.85 -12.32 26.01
C GLU A 381 7.30 -13.22 24.91
N SER A 382 5.99 -13.46 24.95
CA SER A 382 5.27 -14.21 23.91
C SER A 382 5.42 -13.54 22.54
N VAL A 383 5.32 -12.21 22.48
CA VAL A 383 5.46 -11.47 21.22
C VAL A 383 6.92 -11.44 20.73
N ALA A 384 7.87 -11.18 21.63
CA ALA A 384 9.29 -11.11 21.29
C ALA A 384 9.83 -12.45 20.78
N SER A 385 9.38 -13.58 21.35
CA SER A 385 9.81 -14.92 20.94
C SER A 385 9.39 -15.26 19.50
N VAL A 386 8.19 -14.85 19.09
CA VAL A 386 7.69 -15.07 17.72
C VAL A 386 8.41 -14.20 16.69
N ILE A 387 8.70 -12.95 17.06
CA ILE A 387 9.37 -11.99 16.15
C ILE A 387 10.87 -12.25 16.06
N GLY A 388 11.47 -12.87 17.08
CA GLY A 388 12.92 -12.95 17.23
C GLY A 388 13.52 -11.58 17.57
N CYS A 389 12.88 -10.84 18.47
CA CYS A 389 13.32 -9.50 18.85
C CYS A 389 14.44 -9.54 19.89
N GLU A 390 15.54 -8.84 19.60
CA GLU A 390 16.66 -8.61 20.53
C GLU A 390 16.21 -7.86 21.79
N GLU A 391 16.93 -8.05 22.90
CA GLU A 391 16.58 -7.51 24.22
C GLU A 391 16.48 -5.99 24.22
N GLU A 392 17.39 -5.30 23.55
CA GLU A 392 17.47 -3.83 23.55
C GLU A 392 16.26 -3.16 22.89
N ARG A 393 15.54 -3.90 22.03
CA ARG A 393 14.38 -3.40 21.27
C ARG A 393 13.04 -3.78 21.88
N ARG A 394 13.03 -4.53 23.00
CA ARG A 394 11.78 -4.99 23.63
C ARG A 394 10.90 -3.87 24.19
N SER A 395 11.48 -2.72 24.51
CA SER A 395 10.71 -1.53 24.91
C SER A 395 9.80 -1.01 23.77
N GLU A 396 10.19 -1.19 22.51
CA GLU A 396 9.34 -0.89 21.34
C GLU A 396 8.11 -1.81 21.30
N ILE A 397 8.26 -3.07 21.71
CA ILE A 397 7.14 -4.03 21.82
C ILE A 397 6.16 -3.55 22.88
N ASP A 398 6.62 -3.16 24.08
CA ASP A 398 5.73 -2.66 25.14
C ASP A 398 4.89 -1.46 24.69
N ALA A 399 5.54 -0.47 24.06
CA ALA A 399 4.87 0.72 23.57
C ALA A 399 3.79 0.34 22.53
N SER A 400 4.10 -0.60 21.64
CA SER A 400 3.20 -1.10 20.60
C SER A 400 2.01 -1.88 21.19
N LEU A 401 2.25 -2.74 22.17
CA LEU A 401 1.21 -3.51 22.88
C LEU A 401 0.31 -2.59 23.69
N ALA A 402 0.88 -1.63 24.44
CA ALA A 402 0.11 -0.67 25.21
C ALA A 402 -0.77 0.20 24.29
N GLY A 403 -0.23 0.65 23.15
CA GLY A 403 -1.00 1.39 22.13
C GLY A 403 -2.15 0.57 21.55
N LEU A 404 -1.90 -0.69 21.19
CA LEU A 404 -2.92 -1.59 20.67
C LEU A 404 -4.02 -1.85 21.71
N ILE A 405 -3.66 -2.15 22.96
CA ILE A 405 -4.61 -2.42 24.04
C ILE A 405 -5.51 -1.21 24.28
N ARG A 406 -4.93 0.00 24.38
CA ARG A 406 -5.71 1.24 24.52
C ARG A 406 -6.70 1.42 23.38
N LEU A 407 -6.29 1.12 22.14
CA LEU A 407 -7.15 1.24 20.98
C LEU A 407 -8.29 0.21 20.97
N LEU A 408 -8.00 -1.04 21.33
CA LEU A 408 -9.01 -2.09 21.47
C LEU A 408 -10.03 -1.74 22.56
N ASP A 409 -9.58 -1.24 23.71
CA ASP A 409 -10.45 -0.79 24.81
C ASP A 409 -11.30 0.42 24.37
N ALA A 410 -10.69 1.42 23.74
CA ALA A 410 -11.36 2.60 23.20
C ALA A 410 -12.45 2.26 22.17
N PHE A 411 -12.22 1.22 21.37
CA PHE A 411 -13.20 0.73 20.40
C PHE A 411 -14.26 -0.21 21.00
N GLY A 412 -14.15 -0.55 22.29
CA GLY A 412 -15.03 -1.49 22.97
C GLY A 412 -14.87 -2.92 22.43
N LEU A 413 -13.69 -3.24 21.90
CA LEU A 413 -13.37 -4.53 21.29
C LEU A 413 -12.86 -5.53 22.33
N ARG A 414 -12.51 -5.07 23.53
CA ARG A 414 -12.02 -5.89 24.64
C ARG A 414 -12.90 -5.69 25.88
N ALA A 415 -13.04 -6.76 26.68
CA ALA A 415 -13.74 -6.73 27.96
C ALA A 415 -13.07 -7.72 28.91
N GLY A 416 -12.79 -7.29 30.15
CA GLY A 416 -12.16 -8.16 31.15
C GLY A 416 -10.78 -8.68 30.77
N GLY A 417 -10.05 -7.97 29.89
CA GLY A 417 -8.74 -8.39 29.39
C GLY A 417 -8.77 -9.17 28.08
N GLU A 418 -9.94 -9.69 27.67
CA GLU A 418 -10.10 -10.56 26.50
C GLU A 418 -10.83 -9.87 25.34
N LEU A 419 -10.60 -10.35 24.10
CA LEU A 419 -11.37 -9.87 22.94
C LEU A 419 -12.83 -10.32 23.04
N THR A 420 -13.73 -9.35 22.87
CA THR A 420 -15.16 -9.58 22.61
C THR A 420 -15.34 -10.30 21.27
N SER A 421 -16.56 -10.77 20.94
CA SER A 421 -16.85 -11.32 19.62
C SER A 421 -16.55 -10.32 18.48
N ALA A 422 -16.92 -9.05 18.68
CA ALA A 422 -16.55 -7.96 17.78
C ALA A 422 -15.03 -7.75 17.75
N GLY A 423 -14.34 -7.85 18.89
CA GLY A 423 -12.88 -7.76 18.96
C GLY A 423 -12.17 -8.85 18.18
N ARG A 424 -12.64 -10.09 18.24
CA ARG A 424 -12.09 -11.19 17.44
C ARG A 424 -12.31 -10.96 15.94
N ALA A 425 -13.50 -10.50 15.55
CA ALA A 425 -13.76 -10.12 14.16
C ALA A 425 -12.85 -8.97 13.71
N ALA A 426 -12.64 -7.96 14.56
CA ALA A 426 -11.77 -6.82 14.27
C ALA A 426 -10.30 -7.24 14.12
N ALA A 427 -9.82 -8.14 14.99
CA ALA A 427 -8.47 -8.70 14.90
C ALA A 427 -8.26 -9.44 13.58
N LEU A 428 -9.19 -10.33 13.21
CA LEU A 428 -9.12 -11.06 11.94
C LEU A 428 -9.24 -10.12 10.73
N ALA A 429 -10.11 -9.11 10.77
CA ALA A 429 -10.24 -8.12 9.69
C ALA A 429 -8.94 -7.32 9.50
N ALA A 430 -8.32 -6.88 10.60
CA ALA A 430 -7.05 -6.16 10.56
C ALA A 430 -5.92 -7.04 10.00
N LEU A 431 -5.78 -8.28 10.49
CA LEU A 431 -4.79 -9.24 10.01
C LEU A 431 -4.98 -9.55 8.52
N ARG A 432 -6.22 -9.79 8.07
CA ARG A 432 -6.52 -10.00 6.64
C ARG A 432 -6.14 -8.78 5.81
N GLY A 433 -6.55 -7.58 6.23
CA GLY A 433 -6.23 -6.34 5.51
C GLY A 433 -4.71 -6.13 5.38
N HIS A 434 -3.97 -6.45 6.43
CA HIS A 434 -2.51 -6.37 6.42
C HIS A 434 -1.86 -7.44 5.54
N ALA A 435 -2.29 -8.70 5.65
CA ALA A 435 -1.78 -9.82 4.85
C ALA A 435 -2.02 -9.62 3.34
N LEU A 436 -3.14 -8.98 2.98
CA LEU A 436 -3.52 -8.73 1.59
C LEU A 436 -3.00 -7.42 1.02
N ARG A 437 -2.20 -6.64 1.74
CA ARG A 437 -1.71 -5.33 1.25
C ARG A 437 -0.84 -5.48 0.00
N PRO A 438 -0.88 -4.52 -0.94
CA PRO A 438 0.04 -4.53 -2.09
C PRO A 438 1.47 -4.39 -1.60
N ARG A 439 2.38 -5.16 -2.21
CA ARG A 439 3.80 -5.06 -1.93
C ARG A 439 4.39 -3.86 -2.67
N ARG A 440 5.24 -3.12 -2.00
CA ARG A 440 5.96 -1.98 -2.56
C ARG A 440 7.46 -2.21 -2.43
N TYR A 441 8.24 -1.69 -3.36
CA TYR A 441 9.66 -1.46 -3.09
C TYR A 441 9.74 -0.57 -1.84
N VAL A 442 10.59 -0.96 -0.88
CA VAL A 442 11.09 0.02 0.07
C VAL A 442 11.94 0.96 -0.76
N SER A 443 11.43 2.14 -1.08
CA SER A 443 12.26 3.20 -1.64
C SER A 443 13.42 3.37 -0.67
N MET A 444 14.64 3.01 -1.06
CA MET A 444 15.83 3.51 -0.41
C MET A 444 15.84 5.01 -0.69
N GLY A 445 15.17 5.76 0.19
CA GLY A 445 15.22 7.22 0.23
C GLY A 445 16.55 7.70 0.76
#